data_AF-A0A383BKB7-F1
#
_entry.id   AF-A0A383BKB7-F1
#
_cell.length_a   1.000
_cell.length_b   1.000
_cell.length_c   1.000
_cell.angle_alpha   90.00
_cell.angle_beta   90.00
_cell.angle_gamma   90.00
#
_symmetry.space_group_name_H-M   'P 1'
#
loop_
_entity.id
_entity.type
_entity.pdbx_description
1 polymer ?
#
loop_
_entity_poly.entity_id
_entity_poly.type
_entity_poly.pdbx_seq_one_letter_code
_entity_poly.pdbx_strand_id
1 'polypeptide(L)'
;GFGSGSMALWHLESSGTDEERLKQAMEQLEGIGLQANWFTLETTAYGESHDYAGGTLPYTVKMVEVSGNKIAEMVTVALGTWGGEVRLLTIIKLAIPTDEFSPFYNDPYASQYVEPWLAENVG
;
A
#
# COMPACT_ATOMS: atom_id res chain seq x y z
N GLY A 1 -2.73 -12.85 21.39
CA GLY A 1 -4.06 -12.75 20.79
C GLY A 1 -3.91 -13.04 19.31
N PHE A 2 -4.56 -14.09 18.81
CA PHE A 2 -4.34 -14.64 17.45
C PHE A 2 -5.46 -14.26 16.46
N GLY A 3 -6.09 -13.09 16.62
CA GLY A 3 -7.33 -12.74 15.89
C GLY A 3 -7.24 -11.57 14.90
N SER A 4 -6.58 -10.46 15.27
CA SER A 4 -6.62 -9.23 14.45
C SER A 4 -5.54 -9.19 13.37
N GLY A 5 -4.33 -9.64 13.67
CA GLY A 5 -3.22 -9.64 12.70
C GLY A 5 -3.45 -10.58 11.51
N SER A 6 -4.06 -11.73 11.74
CA SER A 6 -4.39 -12.72 10.69
C SER A 6 -5.48 -12.24 9.73
N MET A 7 -6.43 -11.42 10.19
CA MET A 7 -7.45 -10.82 9.30
C MET A 7 -6.91 -9.63 8.51
N ALA A 8 -6.04 -8.82 9.13
CA ALA A 8 -5.36 -7.72 8.45
C ALA A 8 -4.47 -8.25 7.31
N LEU A 9 -3.71 -9.32 7.57
CA LEU A 9 -2.93 -10.03 6.57
C LEU A 9 -3.81 -10.61 5.44
N TRP A 10 -4.92 -11.26 5.79
CA TRP A 10 -5.84 -11.82 4.78
C TRP A 10 -6.44 -10.74 3.87
N HIS A 11 -6.76 -9.56 4.39
CA HIS A 11 -7.24 -8.44 3.56
C HIS A 11 -6.19 -7.93 2.59
N LEU A 12 -4.91 -7.93 2.97
CA LEU A 12 -3.81 -7.58 2.10
C LEU A 12 -3.53 -8.66 1.03
N GLU A 13 -3.67 -9.94 1.40
CA GLU A 13 -3.18 -11.05 0.57
C GLU A 13 -4.24 -11.66 -0.36
N SER A 14 -5.53 -11.67 0.01
CA SER A 14 -6.51 -12.58 -0.61
C SER A 14 -7.70 -11.90 -1.28
N SER A 15 -7.85 -10.58 -1.19
CA SER A 15 -9.14 -9.93 -1.44
C SER A 15 -9.33 -9.38 -2.87
N GLY A 16 -8.26 -9.24 -3.66
CA GLY A 16 -8.30 -8.48 -4.93
C GLY A 16 -8.58 -6.98 -4.75
N THR A 17 -8.75 -6.53 -3.50
CA THR A 17 -9.15 -5.16 -3.15
C THR A 17 -8.09 -4.13 -3.52
N ASP A 18 -6.82 -4.51 -3.60
CA ASP A 18 -5.75 -3.58 -3.97
C ASP A 18 -5.82 -3.15 -5.42
N GLU A 19 -6.28 -4.01 -6.34
CA GLU A 19 -6.45 -3.65 -7.74
C GLU A 19 -7.66 -2.73 -7.94
N GLU A 20 -8.77 -3.01 -7.24
CA GLU A 20 -9.94 -2.13 -7.24
C GLU A 20 -9.63 -0.77 -6.62
N ARG A 21 -8.86 -0.73 -5.52
CA ARG A 21 -8.43 0.52 -4.88
C ARG A 21 -7.46 1.30 -5.72
N LEU A 22 -6.51 0.63 -6.39
CA LEU A 22 -5.64 1.31 -7.34
C LEU A 22 -6.47 1.96 -8.45
N LYS A 23 -7.42 1.23 -9.03
CA LYS A 23 -8.31 1.77 -10.07
C LYS A 23 -9.07 3.00 -9.56
N GLN A 24 -9.67 2.92 -8.37
CA GLN A 24 -10.35 4.06 -7.75
C GLN A 24 -9.41 5.24 -7.46
N ALA A 25 -8.21 5.00 -6.94
CA ALA A 25 -7.23 6.05 -6.66
C ALA A 25 -6.72 6.73 -7.94
N MET A 26 -6.49 5.95 -9.00
CA MET A 26 -6.08 6.46 -10.31
C MET A 26 -7.19 7.23 -11.02
N GLU A 27 -8.46 6.83 -10.86
CA GLU A 27 -9.61 7.60 -11.37
C GLU A 27 -9.74 8.98 -10.70
N GLN A 28 -9.32 9.10 -9.44
CA GLN A 28 -9.35 10.35 -8.68
C GLN A 28 -8.15 11.26 -8.96
N LEU A 29 -7.08 10.73 -9.57
CA LEU A 29 -5.94 11.54 -10.02
C LEU A 29 -6.32 12.31 -11.29
N GLU A 30 -6.92 13.48 -11.11
CA GLU A 30 -7.22 14.40 -12.21
C GLU A 30 -5.93 14.86 -12.92
N GLY A 31 -5.96 14.87 -14.26
CA GLY A 31 -4.93 15.53 -15.10
C GLY A 31 -3.92 14.63 -15.81
N ILE A 32 -3.89 13.33 -15.54
CA ILE A 32 -2.94 12.40 -16.19
C ILE A 32 -3.50 11.66 -17.42
N GLY A 33 -4.82 11.71 -17.67
CA GLY A 33 -5.42 11.13 -18.88
C GLY A 33 -5.26 9.61 -19.02
N LEU A 34 -4.91 8.91 -17.94
CA LEU A 34 -4.71 7.47 -17.90
C LEU A 34 -6.03 6.77 -17.53
N GLN A 35 -6.36 5.69 -18.24
CA GLN A 35 -7.56 4.89 -17.96
C GLN A 35 -7.25 3.82 -16.91
N ALA A 36 -8.18 3.59 -15.97
CA ALA A 36 -8.02 2.64 -14.86
C ALA A 36 -7.69 1.20 -15.30
N ASN A 37 -8.10 0.80 -16.51
CA ASN A 37 -7.83 -0.52 -17.07
C ASN A 37 -6.44 -0.66 -17.71
N TRP A 38 -5.63 0.41 -17.77
CA TRP A 38 -4.26 0.36 -18.30
C TRP A 38 -3.22 -0.05 -17.26
N PHE A 39 -3.62 -0.08 -15.99
CA PHE A 39 -2.74 -0.38 -14.88
C PHE A 39 -2.79 -1.87 -14.54
N THR A 40 -1.60 -2.46 -14.39
CA THR A 40 -1.42 -3.78 -13.78
C THR A 40 -0.65 -3.64 -12.48
N LEU A 41 -0.99 -4.45 -11.48
CA LEU A 41 -0.24 -4.54 -10.23
C LEU A 41 0.63 -5.79 -10.24
N GLU A 42 1.94 -5.60 -10.17
CA GLU A 42 2.86 -6.66 -9.81
C GLU A 42 3.19 -6.53 -8.32
N THR A 43 2.82 -7.51 -7.49
CA THR A 43 3.19 -7.44 -6.08
C THR A 43 4.58 -8.01 -5.89
N THR A 44 5.43 -7.24 -5.22
CA THR A 44 6.85 -7.54 -5.02
C THR A 44 7.17 -7.96 -3.58
N ALA A 45 6.30 -7.64 -2.62
CA ALA A 45 6.37 -8.15 -1.24
C ALA A 45 4.97 -8.44 -0.67
N TYR A 46 4.81 -9.62 -0.06
CA TYR A 46 3.59 -10.08 0.61
C TYR A 46 3.89 -10.55 2.04
N GLY A 47 2.96 -10.29 2.96
CA GLY A 47 2.94 -10.91 4.27
C GLY A 47 4.03 -10.45 5.24
N GLU A 48 4.75 -9.38 4.90
CA GLU A 48 5.79 -8.82 5.74
C GLU A 48 5.18 -7.90 6.80
N SER A 49 5.85 -7.80 7.94
CA SER A 49 5.45 -6.89 9.01
C SER A 49 6.61 -5.99 9.36
N HIS A 50 6.32 -4.72 9.61
CA HIS A 50 7.30 -3.72 9.98
C HIS A 50 6.93 -3.08 11.33
N ASP A 51 7.95 -2.71 12.10
CA ASP A 51 7.79 -2.02 13.38
C ASP A 51 7.77 -0.51 13.14
N TYR A 52 6.57 0.05 13.04
CA TYR A 52 6.36 1.49 12.98
C TYR A 52 6.36 2.00 14.42
N ALA A 53 7.02 3.12 14.73
CA ALA A 53 7.19 3.62 16.10
C ALA A 53 5.84 3.86 16.85
N GLY A 54 5.21 2.80 17.36
CA GLY A 54 3.82 2.77 17.81
C GLY A 54 3.09 1.43 17.61
N GLY A 55 3.63 0.51 16.80
CA GLY A 55 3.11 -0.85 16.63
C GLY A 55 3.68 -1.59 15.43
N THR A 56 3.75 -2.92 15.53
CA THR A 56 4.10 -3.79 14.40
C THR A 56 2.87 -4.05 13.53
N LEU A 57 2.94 -3.69 12.25
CA LEU A 57 1.84 -3.81 11.31
C LEU A 57 2.24 -4.59 10.04
N PRO A 58 1.34 -5.42 9.49
CA PRO A 58 1.55 -6.03 8.19
C PRO A 58 1.44 -5.00 7.05
N TYR A 59 2.26 -5.20 6.01
CA TYR A 59 2.26 -4.36 4.81
C TYR A 59 2.47 -5.18 3.53
N THR A 60 2.17 -4.56 2.40
CA THR A 60 2.51 -5.06 1.05
C THR A 60 3.15 -3.96 0.23
N VAL A 61 4.07 -4.34 -0.65
CA VAL A 61 4.66 -3.46 -1.67
C VAL A 61 4.30 -3.98 -3.05
N LYS A 62 3.75 -3.10 -3.90
CA LYS A 62 3.34 -3.43 -5.26
C LYS A 62 3.85 -2.40 -6.24
N MET A 63 4.24 -2.86 -7.42
CA MET A 63 4.65 -2.04 -8.54
C MET A 63 3.43 -1.85 -9.44
N VAL A 64 3.19 -0.59 -9.78
CA VAL A 64 2.15 -0.22 -10.73
C VAL A 64 2.80 -0.09 -12.09
N GLU A 65 2.29 -0.83 -13.05
CA GLU A 65 2.82 -0.85 -14.41
C GLU A 65 1.77 -0.43 -15.43
N VAL A 66 2.23 0.24 -16.49
CA VAL A 66 1.44 0.56 -17.69
C VAL A 66 2.23 0.13 -18.92
N SER A 67 1.67 -0.81 -19.69
CA SER A 67 2.34 -1.37 -20.88
C SER A 67 3.74 -1.92 -20.59
N GLY A 68 3.93 -2.55 -19.42
CA GLY A 68 5.22 -3.10 -18.97
C GLY A 68 6.23 -2.07 -18.46
N ASN A 69 5.83 -0.79 -18.33
CA ASN A 69 6.66 0.25 -17.73
C ASN A 69 6.20 0.50 -16.29
N LYS A 70 7.15 0.51 -15.34
CA LYS A 70 6.88 0.90 -13.96
C LYS A 70 6.60 2.40 -13.90
N ILE A 71 5.42 2.74 -13.42
CA ILE A 71 4.98 4.14 -13.32
C ILE A 71 4.80 4.60 -11.87
N ALA A 72 4.67 3.66 -10.94
CA ALA A 72 4.56 3.95 -9.52
C ALA A 72 4.89 2.71 -8.68
N GLU A 73 5.12 2.95 -7.41
CA GLU A 73 5.15 1.92 -6.36
C GLU A 73 4.08 2.27 -5.34
N MET A 74 3.50 1.24 -4.75
CA MET A 74 2.40 1.31 -3.82
C MET A 74 2.76 0.53 -2.56
N VAL A 75 2.63 1.16 -1.41
CA VAL A 75 2.75 0.53 -0.10
C VAL A 75 1.39 0.57 0.56
N THR A 76 0.89 -0.59 0.99
CA THR A 76 -0.37 -0.69 1.73
C THR A 76 -0.12 -1.32 3.09
N VAL A 77 -0.58 -0.67 4.16
CA VAL A 77 -0.45 -1.11 5.55
C VAL A 77 -1.82 -1.40 6.14
N ALA A 78 -1.94 -2.45 6.94
CA ALA A 78 -3.19 -2.83 7.59
C ALA A 78 -3.10 -2.77 9.12
N LEU A 79 -4.06 -2.09 9.74
CA LEU A 79 -4.25 -2.00 11.18
C LEU A 79 -5.56 -2.70 11.57
N GLY A 80 -5.46 -3.80 12.31
CA GLY A 80 -6.63 -4.45 12.91
C GLY A 80 -7.02 -3.76 14.22
N THR A 81 -8.29 -3.40 14.40
CA THR A 81 -8.79 -2.77 15.62
C THR A 81 -9.53 -3.76 16.53
N TRP A 82 -9.75 -3.37 17.78
CA TRP A 82 -10.62 -4.10 18.70
C TRP A 82 -12.06 -4.06 18.19
N GLY A 83 -12.60 -5.21 17.80
CA GLY A 83 -13.92 -5.33 17.16
C GLY A 83 -13.89 -5.99 15.78
N GLY A 84 -12.70 -6.26 15.23
CA GLY A 84 -12.54 -6.96 13.95
C GLY A 84 -12.60 -6.06 12.72
N GLU A 85 -12.70 -4.74 12.90
CA GLU A 85 -12.50 -3.77 11.82
C GLU A 85 -11.02 -3.73 11.43
N VAL A 86 -10.76 -3.56 10.14
CA VAL A 86 -9.41 -3.40 9.58
C VAL A 86 -9.34 -2.07 8.85
N ARG A 87 -8.41 -1.22 9.27
CA ARG A 87 -8.11 0.06 8.62
C ARG A 87 -6.90 -0.12 7.71
N LEU A 88 -6.99 0.48 6.52
CA LEU A 88 -5.99 0.32 5.49
C LEU A 88 -5.49 1.70 5.06
N LEU A 89 -4.17 1.86 5.03
CA LEU A 89 -3.51 3.05 4.49
C LEU A 89 -2.74 2.63 3.25
N THR A 90 -3.04 3.25 2.11
CA THR A 90 -2.34 3.04 0.84
C THR A 90 -1.61 4.31 0.44
N ILE A 91 -0.30 4.20 0.23
CA ILE A 91 0.55 5.28 -0.27
C ILE A 91 1.01 4.90 -1.66
N ILE A 92 0.81 5.78 -2.63
CA ILE A 92 1.28 5.60 -4.01
C ILE A 92 2.28 6.71 -4.31
N LYS A 93 3.47 6.33 -4.77
CA LYS A 93 4.49 7.28 -5.26
C LYS A 93 4.80 6.98 -6.72
N LEU A 94 4.74 8.01 -7.55
CA LEU A 94 5.09 7.91 -8.97
C LEU A 94 6.58 7.60 -9.12
N ALA A 95 6.89 6.70 -10.05
CA ALA A 95 8.24 6.46 -10.50
C ALA A 95 8.72 7.66 -11.30
N ILE A 96 9.87 8.20 -10.92
CA ILE A 96 10.54 9.25 -11.69
C ILE A 96 11.33 8.52 -12.79
N PRO A 97 11.06 8.75 -14.09
CA PRO A 97 11.65 7.97 -15.17
C PRO A 97 13.19 7.99 -15.25
N THR A 98 13.82 8.96 -14.60
CA THR A 98 15.28 9.15 -14.55
C THR A 98 15.92 8.54 -13.31
N ASP A 99 15.13 8.00 -12.39
CA ASP A 99 15.62 7.42 -11.15
C ASP A 99 15.75 5.90 -11.31
N GLU A 100 16.92 5.35 -10.98
CA GLU A 100 17.19 3.91 -11.08
C GLU A 100 16.60 3.15 -9.87
N PHE A 101 16.25 3.87 -8.82
CA PHE A 101 15.76 3.31 -7.56
C PHE A 101 14.23 3.28 -7.51
N SER A 102 13.67 2.36 -6.73
CA SER A 102 12.22 2.34 -6.53
C SER A 102 11.78 3.60 -5.74
N PRO A 103 10.54 4.10 -5.96
CA PRO A 103 10.03 5.28 -5.27
C PRO A 103 10.13 5.26 -3.73
N PHE A 104 10.13 4.07 -3.13
CA PHE A 104 10.29 3.87 -1.68
C PHE A 104 11.69 3.39 -1.28
N TYR A 105 12.72 3.48 -2.12
CA TYR A 105 14.07 2.96 -1.81
C TYR A 105 14.64 3.41 -0.46
N ASN A 106 14.50 4.69 -0.11
CA ASN A 106 15.00 5.24 1.16
C ASN A 106 14.04 5.00 2.35
N ASP A 107 12.82 4.54 2.09
CA ASP A 107 11.77 4.29 3.09
C ASP A 107 10.83 3.17 2.59
N PRO A 108 11.30 1.90 2.52
CA PRO A 108 10.60 0.81 1.80
C PRO A 108 9.23 0.44 2.38
N TYR A 109 8.97 0.88 3.61
CA TYR A 109 7.77 0.61 4.39
C TYR A 109 6.93 1.88 4.60
N ALA A 110 7.29 2.99 3.94
CA ALA A 110 6.57 4.27 3.96
C ALA A 110 6.37 4.87 5.38
N SER A 111 7.31 4.65 6.31
CA SER A 111 7.16 5.05 7.72
C SER A 111 6.84 6.52 7.91
N GLN A 112 7.37 7.40 7.05
CA GLN A 112 7.10 8.84 7.15
C GLN A 112 5.60 9.19 7.02
N TYR A 113 4.81 8.31 6.42
CA TYR A 113 3.35 8.46 6.28
C TYR A 113 2.59 7.57 7.26
N VAL A 114 3.12 6.37 7.55
CA VAL A 114 2.46 5.40 8.41
C VAL A 114 2.51 5.81 9.87
N GLU A 115 3.64 6.33 10.36
CA GLU A 115 3.78 6.70 11.78
C GLU A 115 2.82 7.82 12.20
N PRO A 116 2.66 8.93 11.45
CA PRO A 116 1.65 9.94 11.78
C PRO A 116 0.22 9.38 11.75
N TRP A 117 -0.11 8.59 10.72
CA TRP A 117 -1.43 7.96 10.60
C TRP A 117 -1.71 7.01 11.77
N LEU A 118 -0.72 6.22 12.18
CA LEU A 118 -0.87 5.29 13.30
C LEU A 118 -1.14 6.03 14.60
N ALA A 119 -0.45 7.15 14.84
CA ALA A 119 -0.65 7.98 16.02
C ALA A 119 -2.09 8.54 16.10
N GLU A 120 -2.70 8.87 14.97
CA GLU A 120 -4.09 9.36 14.90
C GLU A 120 -5.14 8.24 15.05
N ASN A 121 -4.78 6.99 14.78
CA ASN A 121 -5.72 5.85 14.72
C ASN A 121 -5.63 4.89 15.92
N VAL A 122 -4.62 5.04 16.77
CA VAL A 122 -4.42 4.24 18.00
C VAL A 122 -4.58 5.09 19.27
N GLY A 123 -4.97 6.36 19.12
CA GLY A 123 -5.29 7.27 20.23
C GLY A 123 -6.42 6.80 21.14
#